data_AF-A0A2N2B8Q9-F1
#
_entry.id   AF-A0A2N2B8Q9-F1
#
_cell.length_a   1.000
_cell.length_b   1.000
_cell.length_c   1.000
_cell.angle_alpha   90.00
_cell.angle_beta   90.00
_cell.angle_gamma   90.00
#
_symmetry.space_group_name_H-M   'P 1'
#
loop_
_entity.id
_entity.type
_entity.pdbx_description
1 polymer ?
#
loop_
_entity_poly.entity_id
_entity_poly.type
_entity_poly.pdbx_seq_one_letter_code
_entity_poly.pdbx_strand_id
1 'polypeptide(L)' 'MIQKSTIIADHREKQVMVNDKQKNQAIACDTHSVSGVVSQRACVYCGARVVLNPITDAAHIVHG' A
#
# COMPACT_ATOMS: atom_id res chain seq x y z
N MET A 1 19.54 5.90 -22.19
CA MET A 1 19.77 6.22 -20.76
C MET A 1 18.42 6.55 -20.14
N ILE A 2 17.86 5.64 -19.35
CA ILE A 2 16.57 5.86 -18.68
C ILE A 2 16.84 6.82 -17.52
N GLN A 3 16.26 8.02 -17.56
CA GLN A 3 16.30 8.95 -16.43
C GLN A 3 15.67 8.27 -15.22
N LYS A 4 16.48 7.96 -14.21
CA LYS A 4 15.99 7.45 -12.92
C LYS A 4 15.21 8.59 -12.28
N SER A 5 13.91 8.46 -12.07
CA SER A 5 13.16 9.44 -11.29
C SER A 5 13.61 9.33 -9.84
N THR A 6 14.52 10.21 -9.43
CA THR A 6 15.24 10.15 -8.13
C THR A 6 14.29 9.99 -6.96
N ILE A 7 13.16 10.69 -6.98
CA ILE A 7 12.14 10.65 -5.91
C ILE A 7 11.56 9.24 -5.70
N ILE A 8 11.27 8.49 -6.77
CA ILE A 8 10.66 7.16 -6.63
C ILE A 8 11.67 6.14 -6.14
N ALA A 9 12.92 6.23 -6.64
CA ALA A 9 13.99 5.34 -6.24
C ALA A 9 14.31 5.47 -4.74
N ASP A 10 14.44 6.70 -4.25
CA ASP A 10 14.86 6.97 -2.87
C ASP A 10 13.84 6.49 -1.83
N HIS A 11 12.54 6.59 -2.15
CA HIS A 11 11.48 6.18 -1.22
C HIS A 11 11.08 4.69 -1.30
N ARG A 12 11.39 3.99 -2.41
CA ARG A 12 10.91 2.62 -2.66
C ARG A 12 11.98 1.53 -2.57
N GLU A 13 13.26 1.87 -2.49
CA GLU A 13 14.36 0.89 -2.45
C GLU A 13 14.19 -0.14 -1.33
N LYS A 14 13.77 0.30 -0.13
CA LYS A 14 13.55 -0.58 1.03
C LYS A 14 12.27 -1.43 0.94
N GLN A 15 11.44 -1.21 -0.07
CA GLN A 15 10.16 -1.90 -0.30
C GLN A 15 10.27 -2.95 -1.43
N VAL A 16 11.48 -3.23 -1.92
CA VAL A 16 11.77 -4.24 -2.94
C VAL A 16 12.92 -5.11 -2.47
N MET A 17 12.74 -6.42 -2.51
CA MET A 17 13.73 -7.37 -2.01
C MET A 17 13.66 -8.70 -2.76
N VAL A 18 14.82 -9.33 -2.96
CA VAL A 18 14.92 -10.72 -3.39
C VAL A 18 14.93 -11.60 -2.15
N ASN A 19 13.98 -12.52 -2.05
CA ASN A 19 13.84 -13.42 -0.90
C ASN A 19 15.03 -14.39 -0.80
N ASP A 20 15.74 -14.38 0.32
CA ASP A 20 16.86 -15.27 0.61
C ASP A 20 16.76 -15.81 2.04
N LYS A 21 16.49 -17.12 2.18
CA LYS A 21 16.28 -17.78 3.47
C LYS A 21 17.55 -17.84 4.34
N GLN A 22 18.73 -17.63 3.78
CA GLN A 22 19.98 -17.64 4.54
C GLN A 22 20.32 -16.28 5.14
N LYS A 23 19.61 -15.22 4.75
CA LYS A 23 19.83 -13.86 5.24
C LYS A 23 18.66 -13.42 6.11
N ASN A 24 18.96 -12.75 7.22
CA ASN A 24 17.93 -12.09 8.00
C ASN A 24 17.60 -10.74 7.34
N GLN A 25 16.65 -10.73 6.42
CA GLN A 25 16.27 -9.55 5.65
C GLN A 25 14.87 -9.07 6.05
N ALA A 26 14.70 -7.76 6.17
CA ALA A 26 13.42 -7.13 6.47
C ALA A 26 13.03 -6.17 5.35
N ILE A 27 11.82 -6.34 4.82
CA ILE A 27 11.21 -5.43 3.86
C ILE A 27 10.43 -4.34 4.60
N ALA A 28 10.58 -3.08 4.21
CA ALA A 28 9.80 -1.99 4.80
C ALA A 28 8.34 -2.09 4.32
N CYS A 29 7.40 -2.14 5.26
CA CYS A 29 5.97 -2.21 5.01
C CYS A 29 5.23 -1.19 5.88
N ASP A 30 3.94 -1.00 5.62
CA ASP A 30 3.05 -0.09 6.37
C ASP A 30 3.52 1.39 6.46
N THR A 31 4.34 1.83 5.50
CA THR A 31 4.77 3.22 5.37
C THR A 31 3.83 4.01 4.46
N HIS A 32 3.75 5.34 4.59
CA HIS A 32 2.93 6.20 3.73
C HIS A 32 3.16 6.01 2.21
N SER A 33 2.15 6.34 1.40
CA SER A 33 2.27 6.36 -0.07
C SER A 33 3.12 7.52 -0.53
N VAL A 34 4.04 7.24 -1.43
CA VAL A 34 4.74 8.28 -2.19
C VAL A 34 3.74 8.86 -3.19
N SER A 35 3.59 10.18 -3.19
CA SER A 35 2.67 10.86 -4.12
C SER A 35 3.08 10.63 -5.58
N GLY A 36 2.09 10.44 -6.46
CA GLY A 36 2.32 10.29 -7.90
C GLY A 36 2.83 8.91 -8.38
N VAL A 37 3.00 7.93 -7.49
CA VAL A 37 3.56 6.60 -7.87
C VAL A 37 2.53 5.55 -8.31
N VAL A 38 1.26 5.95 -8.48
CA VAL A 38 0.14 5.06 -8.83
C VAL A 38 0.14 3.80 -7.95
N SER A 39 0.06 4.00 -6.64
CA SER A 39 0.06 2.90 -5.67
C SER A 39 -1.22 2.07 -5.81
N GLN A 40 -1.11 0.74 -5.65
CA GLN A 40 -2.28 -0.16 -5.60
C GLN A 40 -3.02 -0.11 -4.25
N ARG A 41 -2.62 0.77 -3.34
CA ARG A 41 -3.30 0.94 -2.05
C ARG A 41 -4.65 1.63 -2.24
N ALA A 42 -5.59 1.24 -1.39
CA ALA A 42 -6.89 1.89 -1.24
C ALA A 42 -6.93 2.74 0.06
N CYS A 43 -8.05 3.43 0.27
CA CYS A 43 -8.29 4.18 1.50
C CYS A 43 -8.89 3.31 2.61
N VAL A 44 -8.87 3.82 3.84
CA VAL A 44 -9.47 3.20 5.02
C VAL A 44 -10.96 2.89 4.84
N TYR A 45 -11.71 3.76 4.15
CA TYR A 45 -13.13 3.53 3.86
C TYR A 45 -13.35 2.28 2.98
N CYS A 46 -12.53 2.10 1.92
CA CYS A 46 -12.60 0.89 1.09
C CYS A 46 -12.36 -0.37 1.94
N GLY A 47 -11.40 -0.32 2.88
CA GLY A 47 -11.14 -1.42 3.81
C GLY A 47 -12.33 -1.71 4.73
N ALA A 48 -12.90 -0.68 5.34
CA ALA A 48 -14.09 -0.82 6.19
C ALA A 48 -15.27 -1.41 5.40
N ARG A 49 -15.48 -0.97 4.15
CA ARG A 49 -16.59 -1.45 3.33
C ARG A 49 -16.47 -2.93 3.00
N VAL A 50 -15.27 -3.47 2.73
CA VAL A 50 -15.08 -4.91 2.48
C VAL A 50 -15.53 -5.75 3.68
N VAL A 51 -15.28 -5.27 4.91
CA VAL A 51 -15.67 -5.95 6.15
C VAL A 51 -17.16 -5.80 6.44
N LEU A 52 -17.72 -4.62 6.17
CA LEU A 52 -19.12 -4.32 6.48
C LEU A 52 -20.10 -4.85 5.43
N ASN A 53 -19.73 -4.89 4.14
CA ASN A 53 -20.64 -5.26 3.05
C ASN A 53 -21.38 -6.61 3.21
N PRO A 54 -20.81 -7.64 3.87
CA PRO A 54 -21.52 -8.88 4.17
C PRO A 54 -22.67 -8.75 5.19
N ILE A 55 -22.76 -7.65 5.95
CA ILE A 55 -23.86 -7.41 6.89
C ILE A 55 -25.08 -6.95 6.08
N THR A 56 -26.07 -7.83 5.94
CA THR A 56 -27.23 -7.60 5.07
C THR A 56 -28.43 -6.97 5.78
N ASP A 57 -28.42 -6.95 7.11
CA ASP A 57 -29.52 -6.52 7.99
C ASP A 57 -29.28 -5.15 8.64
N ALA A 58 -28.31 -4.39 8.14
CA ALA A 58 -27.99 -3.05 8.63
C ALA A 58 -27.92 -2.02 7.48
N ALA A 59 -28.31 -0.78 7.79
CA ALA A 59 -28.10 0.35 6.89
C ALA A 59 -26.65 0.84 7.01
N HIS A 60 -25.90 0.81 5.91
CA HIS A 60 -24.53 1.32 5.87
C HIS A 60 -24.50 2.73 5.28
N ILE A 61 -24.70 3.73 6.13
CA ILE A 61 -24.73 5.15 5.72
C ILE A 61 -23.30 5.66 5.54
N VAL A 62 -23.01 6.22 4.36
CA VAL A 62 -21.73 6.87 4.06
C VAL A 62 -21.93 8.38 4.18
N HIS A 63 -21.27 9.00 5.14
CA HIS A 63 -21.29 10.44 5.34
C HIS A 63 -19.92 11.02 5.00
N GLY A 64 -19.89 11.98 4.07
CA GLY A 64 -18.68 12.61 3.55
C GLY A 64 -18.44 13.98 4.14
#